data_AF-A0A7Y0B3F6-F1
#
_entry.id   AF-A0A7Y0B3F6-F1
#
_cell.length_a   1.000
_cell.length_b   1.000
_cell.length_c   1.000
_cell.angle_alpha   90.00
_cell.angle_beta   90.00
_cell.angle_gamma   90.00
#
_symmetry.space_group_name_H-M   'P 1'
#
loop_
_entity.id
_entity.type
_entity.pdbx_description
1 polymer ?
#
loop_
_entity_poly.entity_id
_entity_poly.type
_entity_poly.pdbx_seq_one_letter_code
_entity_poly.pdbx_strand_id
1 'polypeptide(L)'
;MSTDVARILEAAARGEFPAMDGGTTVVPPPDGRDAGVLAFTAHSVVFADVDPEWVRAELAATGSDPLAASMNPGFLVRLMARTGRRMNTIDLLTVADALPGPPPVTLREIDDPEHPRVARALKYRDEVRVWAADGGVLVLGRGVAGRMEAAIEVDEAVRHLGLGRALATAARHLTPDSVVWAQQSPGNARSVRTFQAAGYRPVASEALLTAP
;
A
#
# COMPACT_ATOMS: atom_id res chain seq x y z
N MET A 1 -14.27 -13.92 -2.74
CA MET A 1 -13.08 -13.12 -2.38
C MET A 1 -12.07 -14.05 -1.73
N SER A 2 -10.82 -14.03 -2.17
CA SER A 2 -9.74 -14.77 -1.50
C SER A 2 -9.32 -14.04 -0.23
N THR A 3 -9.17 -14.76 0.88
CA THR A 3 -8.75 -14.17 2.18
C THR A 3 -7.26 -14.36 2.46
N ASP A 4 -6.50 -14.98 1.55
CA ASP A 4 -5.10 -15.34 1.79
C ASP A 4 -4.21 -14.11 1.98
N VAL A 5 -4.35 -13.13 1.09
CA VAL A 5 -3.59 -11.87 1.17
C VAL A 5 -3.95 -11.11 2.45
N ALA A 6 -5.24 -11.03 2.79
CA ALA A 6 -5.69 -10.38 4.02
C ALA A 6 -5.04 -11.00 5.25
N ARG A 7 -5.05 -12.33 5.36
CA ARG A 7 -4.44 -13.08 6.46
C ARG A 7 -2.93 -12.85 6.57
N ILE A 8 -2.23 -12.82 5.44
CA ILE A 8 -0.78 -12.54 5.38
C ILE A 8 -0.51 -11.11 5.87
N LEU A 9 -1.30 -10.13 5.41
CA LEU A 9 -1.15 -8.73 5.82
C LEU A 9 -1.49 -8.53 7.30
N GLU A 10 -2.55 -9.15 7.81
CA GLU A 10 -2.91 -9.13 9.24
C GLU A 10 -1.80 -9.70 10.11
N ALA A 11 -1.17 -10.81 9.69
CA ALA A 11 -0.01 -11.37 10.38
C ALA A 11 1.20 -10.42 10.33
N ALA A 12 1.51 -9.86 9.15
CA ALA A 12 2.61 -8.91 8.99
C ALA A 12 2.41 -7.62 9.83
N ALA A 13 1.16 -7.17 10.00
CA ALA A 13 0.80 -6.07 10.89
C ALA A 13 1.10 -6.37 12.37
N ARG A 14 1.23 -7.64 12.77
CA ARG A 14 1.70 -8.06 14.10
C ARG A 14 3.20 -8.38 14.14
N GLY A 15 3.89 -8.29 13.00
CA GLY A 15 5.32 -8.65 12.87
C GLY A 15 5.55 -10.14 12.61
N GLU A 16 4.50 -10.89 12.27
CA GLU A 16 4.57 -12.28 11.84
C GLU A 16 4.68 -12.31 10.31
N PHE A 17 5.86 -12.60 9.78
CA PHE A 17 6.13 -12.58 8.35
C PHE A 17 6.19 -13.99 7.75
N PRO A 18 6.01 -14.14 6.42
CA PRO A 18 6.31 -15.39 5.73
C PRO A 18 7.74 -15.88 6.00
N ALA A 19 7.96 -17.19 5.83
CA ALA A 19 9.27 -17.79 6.02
C ALA A 19 10.31 -17.18 5.07
N MET A 20 11.50 -16.86 5.58
CA MET A 20 12.61 -16.30 4.81
C MET A 20 13.34 -17.39 4.00
N ASP A 21 12.62 -18.12 3.17
CA ASP A 21 13.06 -19.32 2.46
C ASP A 21 13.49 -19.08 1.00
N GLY A 22 13.46 -17.82 0.54
CA GLY A 22 13.69 -17.42 -0.85
C GLY A 22 12.53 -17.76 -1.78
N GLY A 23 11.41 -18.21 -1.23
CA GLY A 23 10.25 -18.69 -1.98
C GLY A 23 9.37 -17.58 -2.55
N THR A 24 8.48 -18.00 -3.45
CA THR A 24 7.36 -17.18 -3.91
C THR A 24 6.07 -17.97 -3.78
N THR A 25 5.15 -17.45 -2.98
CA THR A 25 3.78 -17.95 -2.85
C THR A 25 2.90 -17.28 -3.90
N VAL A 26 2.08 -18.06 -4.61
CA VAL A 26 1.10 -17.53 -5.58
C VAL A 26 -0.30 -17.83 -5.04
N VAL A 27 -1.11 -16.79 -4.88
CA VAL A 27 -2.48 -16.89 -4.35
C VAL A 27 -3.48 -16.24 -5.31
N PRO A 28 -4.76 -16.66 -5.29
CA PRO A 28 -5.80 -15.98 -6.04
C PRO A 28 -5.94 -14.51 -5.59
N PRO A 29 -6.36 -13.60 -6.48
CA PRO A 29 -6.58 -12.21 -6.13
C PRO A 29 -7.70 -12.09 -5.08
N PRO A 30 -7.63 -11.13 -4.14
CA PRO A 30 -8.69 -10.90 -3.15
C PRO A 30 -10.05 -10.65 -3.80
N ASP A 31 -10.05 -9.83 -4.85
CA ASP A 31 -11.22 -9.45 -5.64
C ASP A 31 -10.82 -9.07 -7.09
N GLY A 32 -11.75 -8.51 -7.86
CA GLY A 32 -11.49 -8.10 -9.24
C GLY A 32 -10.61 -6.86 -9.38
N ARG A 33 -10.48 -6.04 -8.32
CA ARG A 33 -9.67 -4.82 -8.32
C ARG A 33 -8.22 -5.15 -8.01
N ASP A 34 -7.98 -6.01 -7.03
CA ASP A 34 -6.67 -6.21 -6.41
C ASP A 34 -5.85 -7.30 -7.10
N ALA A 35 -4.71 -6.91 -7.66
CA ALA A 35 -3.68 -7.84 -8.13
C ALA A 35 -2.28 -7.26 -7.92
N GLY A 36 -1.27 -8.11 -7.76
CA GLY A 36 0.11 -7.67 -7.73
C GLY A 36 1.08 -8.53 -6.96
N VAL A 37 2.13 -7.89 -6.43
CA VAL A 37 3.24 -8.55 -5.74
C VAL A 37 3.55 -7.85 -4.43
N LEU A 38 3.63 -8.61 -3.34
CA LEU A 38 4.23 -8.21 -2.08
C LEU A 38 5.60 -8.89 -1.97
N ALA A 39 6.67 -8.12 -1.73
CA ALA A 39 7.99 -8.67 -1.41
C ALA A 39 8.34 -8.37 0.04
N PHE A 40 8.35 -9.43 0.86
CA PHE A 40 8.85 -9.43 2.23
C PHE A 40 10.34 -9.82 2.24
N THR A 41 10.94 -9.87 3.43
CA THR A 41 12.30 -10.37 3.60
C THR A 41 12.42 -11.81 3.08
N ALA A 42 13.14 -11.99 1.98
CA ALA A 42 13.40 -13.28 1.35
C ALA A 42 12.14 -14.14 1.09
N HIS A 43 10.98 -13.52 0.87
CA HIS A 43 9.77 -14.22 0.43
C HIS A 43 8.86 -13.26 -0.33
N SER A 44 8.29 -13.72 -1.44
CA SER A 44 7.35 -12.94 -2.22
C SER A 44 5.97 -13.59 -2.27
N VAL A 45 4.94 -12.77 -2.37
CA VAL A 45 3.55 -13.21 -2.55
C VAL A 45 3.02 -12.55 -3.82
N VAL A 46 2.73 -13.34 -4.84
CA VAL A 46 2.05 -12.90 -6.06
C VAL A 46 0.55 -13.19 -5.87
N PHE A 47 -0.26 -12.15 -5.90
CA PHE A 47 -1.72 -12.26 -5.81
C PHE A 47 -2.33 -11.87 -7.15
N ALA A 48 -2.59 -12.86 -7.99
CA ALA A 48 -3.13 -12.67 -9.34
C ALA A 48 -3.70 -13.99 -9.87
N ASP A 49 -4.61 -13.89 -10.84
CA ASP A 49 -5.16 -15.05 -11.53
C ASP A 49 -4.19 -15.54 -12.63
N VAL A 50 -3.08 -16.13 -12.18
CA VAL A 50 -2.00 -16.65 -13.03
C VAL A 50 -1.54 -18.02 -12.52
N ASP A 51 -1.05 -18.84 -13.45
CA ASP A 51 -0.51 -20.15 -13.12
C ASP A 51 0.79 -20.03 -12.28
N PRO A 52 0.86 -20.67 -11.09
CA PRO A 52 2.08 -20.69 -10.29
C PRO A 52 3.32 -21.26 -10.99
N GLU A 53 3.16 -22.22 -11.91
CA GLU A 53 4.29 -22.74 -12.70
C GLU A 53 4.83 -21.70 -13.66
N TRP A 54 3.95 -20.96 -14.32
CA TRP A 54 4.33 -19.83 -15.17
C TRP A 54 5.07 -18.76 -14.36
N VAL A 55 4.59 -18.40 -13.16
CA VAL A 55 5.28 -17.43 -12.30
C VAL A 55 6.70 -17.90 -11.97
N ARG A 56 6.88 -19.17 -11.57
CA ARG A 56 8.20 -19.73 -11.26
C ARG A 56 9.14 -19.68 -12.46
N ALA A 57 8.65 -20.02 -13.65
CA ALA A 57 9.43 -20.00 -14.88
C ALA A 57 9.88 -18.57 -15.24
N GLU A 58 8.98 -17.59 -15.17
CA GLU A 58 9.32 -16.19 -15.47
C GLU A 58 10.29 -15.60 -14.45
N LEU A 59 10.13 -15.91 -13.16
CA LEU A 59 11.08 -15.49 -12.12
C LEU A 59 12.48 -16.06 -12.38
N ALA A 60 12.59 -17.35 -12.71
CA ALA A 60 13.87 -17.98 -13.04
C ALA A 60 14.50 -17.37 -14.31
N ALA A 61 13.67 -16.99 -15.29
CA ALA A 61 14.13 -16.37 -16.54
C ALA A 61 14.61 -14.92 -16.39
N THR A 62 14.34 -14.23 -15.27
CA THR A 62 14.82 -12.86 -15.04
C THR A 62 16.35 -12.73 -15.05
N GLY A 63 17.07 -13.78 -14.66
CA GLY A 63 18.53 -13.76 -14.55
C GLY A 63 19.07 -12.81 -13.47
N SER A 64 18.23 -12.31 -12.57
CA SER A 64 18.65 -11.48 -11.42
C SER A 64 18.86 -12.31 -10.16
N ASP A 65 19.27 -11.66 -9.07
CA ASP A 65 19.22 -12.25 -7.73
C ASP A 65 17.81 -12.83 -7.48
N PRO A 66 17.67 -14.12 -7.11
CA PRO A 66 16.39 -14.75 -6.83
C PRO A 66 15.54 -13.99 -5.81
N LEU A 67 16.16 -13.35 -4.81
CA LEU A 67 15.45 -12.59 -3.79
C LEU A 67 14.87 -11.26 -4.32
N ALA A 68 15.41 -10.74 -5.42
CA ALA A 68 14.96 -9.51 -6.06
C ALA A 68 14.07 -9.76 -7.30
N ALA A 69 13.99 -11.00 -7.78
CA ALA A 69 13.37 -11.35 -9.07
C ALA A 69 11.90 -10.91 -9.17
N SER A 70 11.13 -10.99 -8.08
CA SER A 70 9.71 -10.64 -8.06
C SER A 70 9.43 -9.13 -8.19
N MET A 71 10.41 -8.29 -7.88
CA MET A 71 10.37 -6.84 -8.04
C MET A 71 11.19 -6.36 -9.24
N ASN A 72 11.79 -7.30 -10.00
CA ASN A 72 12.55 -6.98 -11.19
C ASN A 72 11.62 -6.46 -12.30
N PRO A 73 11.95 -5.35 -12.98
CA PRO A 73 11.15 -4.84 -14.10
C PRO A 73 10.87 -5.89 -15.19
N GLY A 74 11.80 -6.82 -15.45
CA GLY A 74 11.61 -7.91 -16.40
C GLY A 74 10.44 -8.81 -16.06
N PHE A 75 10.32 -9.22 -14.79
CA PHE A 75 9.17 -10.01 -14.32
C PHE A 75 7.89 -9.17 -14.27
N LEU A 76 7.95 -7.95 -13.72
CA LEU A 76 6.77 -7.10 -13.56
C LEU A 76 6.14 -6.73 -14.91
N VAL A 77 6.94 -6.49 -15.96
CA VAL A 77 6.44 -6.25 -17.33
C VAL A 77 5.70 -7.47 -17.87
N ARG A 78 6.22 -8.68 -17.65
CA ARG A 78 5.58 -9.93 -18.07
C ARG A 78 4.28 -10.18 -17.30
N LEU A 79 4.27 -9.93 -15.99
CA LEU A 79 3.07 -10.05 -15.15
C LEU A 79 1.97 -9.06 -15.58
N MET A 80 2.33 -7.80 -15.84
CA MET A 80 1.40 -6.80 -16.38
C MET A 80 0.80 -7.23 -17.73
N ALA A 81 1.64 -7.71 -18.65
CA ALA A 81 1.18 -8.20 -19.96
C ALA A 81 0.25 -9.42 -19.81
N ARG A 82 0.60 -10.37 -18.92
CA ARG A 82 -0.17 -11.59 -18.68
C ARG A 82 -1.55 -11.33 -18.08
N THR A 83 -1.67 -10.28 -17.27
CA THR A 83 -2.90 -9.90 -16.55
C THR A 83 -3.70 -8.79 -17.25
N GLY A 84 -3.13 -8.15 -18.28
CA GLY A 84 -3.74 -6.98 -18.92
C GLY A 84 -3.81 -5.75 -18.02
N ARG A 85 -2.95 -5.67 -16.99
CA ARG A 85 -2.97 -4.64 -15.95
C ARG A 85 -1.81 -3.67 -16.08
N ARG A 86 -1.89 -2.57 -15.33
CA ARG A 86 -0.88 -1.50 -15.29
C ARG A 86 -0.42 -1.26 -13.85
N MET A 87 0.82 -0.80 -13.71
CA MET A 87 1.43 -0.42 -12.44
C MET A 87 1.96 1.01 -12.54
N ASN A 88 1.91 1.75 -11.42
CA ASN A 88 2.53 3.08 -11.32
C ASN A 88 4.00 2.98 -10.89
N THR A 89 4.26 2.40 -9.73
CA THR A 89 5.58 2.27 -9.10
C THR A 89 5.56 1.08 -8.15
N ILE A 90 6.74 0.71 -7.64
CA ILE A 90 6.87 -0.09 -6.43
C ILE A 90 6.84 0.88 -5.24
N ASP A 91 5.99 0.59 -4.26
CA ASP A 91 5.83 1.37 -3.04
C ASP A 91 6.40 0.63 -1.83
N LEU A 92 6.94 1.38 -0.87
CA LEU A 92 7.19 0.89 0.48
C LEU A 92 5.84 0.81 1.21
N LEU A 93 5.43 -0.40 1.57
CA LEU A 93 4.26 -0.64 2.40
C LEU A 93 4.64 -0.51 3.88
N THR A 94 3.90 0.32 4.60
CA THR A 94 4.08 0.58 6.04
C THR A 94 2.77 0.41 6.79
N VAL A 95 2.87 0.16 8.10
CA VAL A 95 1.71 -0.02 8.99
C VAL A 95 1.93 0.71 10.32
N ALA A 96 0.87 1.20 10.94
CA ALA A 96 0.90 1.75 12.29
C ALA A 96 -0.32 1.27 13.10
N ASP A 97 -0.15 1.10 14.41
CA ASP A 97 -1.28 0.83 15.31
C ASP A 97 -2.19 2.05 15.42
N ALA A 98 -3.49 1.76 15.57
CA ALA A 98 -4.48 2.76 15.93
C ALA A 98 -4.12 3.47 17.25
N LEU A 99 -4.49 4.74 17.34
CA LEU A 99 -4.31 5.55 18.54
C LEU A 99 -5.66 5.90 19.16
N PRO A 100 -5.80 5.86 20.49
CA PRO A 100 -7.02 6.28 21.14
C PRO A 100 -7.19 7.81 21.08
N GLY A 101 -8.44 8.26 21.23
CA GLY A 101 -8.76 9.69 21.36
C GLY A 101 -8.76 10.44 20.03
N PRO A 102 -9.08 11.75 20.07
CA PRO A 102 -9.24 12.56 18.87
C PRO A 102 -7.89 12.85 18.18
N PRO A 103 -7.90 13.14 16.87
CA PRO A 103 -6.69 13.52 16.15
C PRO A 103 -6.08 14.83 16.70
N PRO A 104 -4.75 14.98 16.63
CA PRO A 104 -4.04 16.15 17.17
C PRO A 104 -4.13 17.40 16.29
N VAL A 105 -4.96 17.37 15.24
CA VAL A 105 -5.16 18.46 14.29
C VAL A 105 -6.64 18.62 14.00
N THR A 106 -7.07 19.86 13.78
CA THR A 106 -8.44 20.16 13.37
C THR A 106 -8.65 19.63 11.95
N LEU A 107 -9.64 18.75 11.83
CA LEU A 107 -10.02 18.11 10.58
C LEU A 107 -11.50 18.30 10.35
N ARG A 108 -11.86 18.64 9.12
CA ARG A 108 -13.24 18.69 8.65
C ARG A 108 -13.43 17.61 7.60
N GLU A 109 -14.32 16.66 7.84
CA GLU A 109 -14.71 15.69 6.83
C GLU A 109 -15.37 16.42 5.66
N ILE A 110 -14.97 16.05 4.44
CA ILE A 110 -15.48 16.63 3.20
C ILE A 110 -16.07 15.53 2.34
N ASP A 111 -17.19 15.85 1.71
CA ASP A 111 -17.83 15.03 0.67
C ASP A 111 -17.79 15.84 -0.62
N ASP A 112 -16.62 15.86 -1.26
CA ASP A 112 -16.39 16.55 -2.54
C ASP A 112 -15.71 15.59 -3.53
N PRO A 113 -16.49 14.75 -4.24
CA PRO A 113 -15.96 13.76 -5.17
C PRO A 113 -15.20 14.38 -6.34
N GLU A 114 -15.48 15.65 -6.68
CA GLU A 114 -14.86 16.37 -7.80
C GLU A 114 -13.48 16.93 -7.45
N HIS A 115 -13.12 17.00 -6.16
CA HIS A 115 -11.76 17.37 -5.77
C HIS A 115 -10.76 16.41 -6.43
N PRO A 116 -9.77 16.88 -7.23
CA PRO A 116 -8.93 16.01 -8.09
C PRO A 116 -8.27 14.84 -7.37
N ARG A 117 -8.09 14.93 -6.05
CA ARG A 117 -7.51 13.88 -5.22
C ARG A 117 -8.49 12.92 -4.58
N VAL A 118 -9.73 13.32 -4.38
CA VAL A 118 -10.80 12.39 -4.03
C VAL A 118 -11.01 11.47 -5.23
N ALA A 119 -11.11 12.03 -6.44
CA ALA A 119 -11.14 11.28 -7.70
C ALA A 119 -9.95 10.31 -7.87
N ARG A 120 -8.72 10.74 -7.55
CA ARG A 120 -7.54 9.84 -7.57
C ARG A 120 -7.64 8.72 -6.53
N ALA A 121 -8.04 9.04 -5.30
CA ALA A 121 -8.14 8.06 -4.22
C ALA A 121 -9.17 6.97 -4.52
N LEU A 122 -10.30 7.35 -5.11
CA LEU A 122 -11.37 6.44 -5.54
C LEU A 122 -10.92 5.40 -6.59
N LYS A 123 -9.83 5.65 -7.32
CA LYS A 123 -9.29 4.67 -8.29
C LYS A 123 -8.62 3.46 -7.62
N TYR A 124 -8.10 3.61 -6.40
CA TYR A 124 -7.27 2.60 -5.75
C TYR A 124 -7.85 2.07 -4.44
N ARG A 125 -8.97 2.63 -3.96
CA ARG A 125 -9.56 2.30 -2.67
C ARG A 125 -11.08 2.35 -2.73
N ASP A 126 -11.70 1.52 -1.90
CA ASP A 126 -13.13 1.56 -1.62
C ASP A 126 -13.38 2.28 -0.28
N GLU A 127 -14.63 2.59 0.03
CA GLU A 127 -15.03 3.23 1.31
C GLU A 127 -14.20 4.50 1.63
N VAL A 128 -13.92 5.30 0.61
CA VAL A 128 -13.05 6.47 0.72
C VAL A 128 -13.73 7.57 1.55
N ARG A 129 -13.02 8.03 2.59
CA ARG A 129 -13.38 9.17 3.42
C ARG A 129 -12.25 10.19 3.40
N VAL A 130 -12.59 11.47 3.34
CA VAL A 130 -11.60 12.54 3.17
C VAL A 130 -11.81 13.64 4.20
N TRP A 131 -10.70 14.11 4.77
CA TRP A 131 -10.67 15.21 5.72
C TRP A 131 -9.75 16.31 5.22
N ALA A 132 -10.23 17.55 5.30
CA ALA A 132 -9.45 18.75 5.06
C ALA A 132 -8.88 19.30 6.37
N ALA A 133 -7.61 19.70 6.32
CA ALA A 133 -6.96 20.61 7.26
C ALA A 133 -6.58 21.90 6.53
N ASP A 134 -6.19 22.93 7.28
CA ASP A 134 -5.58 24.12 6.67
C ASP A 134 -4.24 23.73 6.01
N GLY A 135 -4.19 23.81 4.68
CA GLY A 135 -3.02 23.48 3.88
C GLY A 135 -2.75 21.99 3.62
N GLY A 136 -3.74 21.10 3.80
CA GLY A 136 -3.56 19.69 3.47
C GLY A 136 -4.82 18.82 3.55
N VAL A 137 -4.72 17.61 3.03
CA VAL A 137 -5.80 16.61 3.06
C VAL A 137 -5.30 15.27 3.60
N LEU A 138 -6.18 14.60 4.34
CA LEU A 138 -6.04 13.21 4.77
C LEU A 138 -7.14 12.39 4.12
N VAL A 139 -6.77 11.24 3.57
CA VAL A 139 -7.68 10.27 2.97
C VAL A 139 -7.52 8.94 3.71
N LEU A 140 -8.65 8.32 4.08
CA LEU A 140 -8.72 6.92 4.49
C LEU A 140 -9.57 6.14 3.49
N GLY A 141 -9.21 4.88 3.23
CA GLY A 141 -10.02 3.98 2.41
C GLY A 141 -9.49 2.55 2.42
N ARG A 142 -10.31 1.61 1.94
CA ARG A 142 -10.02 0.18 1.85
C ARG A 142 -9.16 -0.11 0.62
N GLY A 143 -7.87 -0.34 0.82
CA GLY A 143 -6.92 -0.77 -0.20
C GLY A 143 -6.87 -2.29 -0.37
N VAL A 144 -5.70 -2.81 -0.76
CA VAL A 144 -5.50 -4.22 -1.08
C VAL A 144 -6.04 -5.15 0.02
N ALA A 145 -6.87 -6.12 -0.38
CA ALA A 145 -7.48 -7.11 0.49
C ALA A 145 -8.28 -6.50 1.66
N GLY A 146 -8.87 -5.30 1.44
CA GLY A 146 -9.71 -4.61 2.42
C GLY A 146 -8.95 -3.91 3.55
N ARG A 147 -7.61 -3.82 3.49
CA ARG A 147 -6.84 -3.16 4.53
C ARG A 147 -7.14 -1.65 4.57
N MET A 148 -7.32 -1.08 5.76
CA MET A 148 -7.50 0.36 5.89
C MET A 148 -6.19 1.09 5.58
N GLU A 149 -6.21 1.99 4.59
CA GLU A 149 -5.05 2.74 4.13
C GLU A 149 -5.22 4.25 4.28
N ALA A 150 -4.13 4.90 4.69
CA ALA A 150 -3.98 6.34 4.76
C ALA A 150 -3.16 6.88 3.59
N ALA A 151 -3.62 8.03 3.06
CA ALA A 151 -2.84 8.88 2.17
C ALA A 151 -2.98 10.34 2.60
N ILE A 152 -1.91 11.13 2.42
CA ILE A 152 -1.90 12.55 2.76
C ILE A 152 -1.40 13.40 1.61
N GLU A 153 -1.81 14.65 1.62
CA GLU A 153 -1.18 15.72 0.86
C GLU A 153 -0.96 16.93 1.76
N VAL A 154 0.11 17.65 1.47
CA VAL A 154 0.39 18.95 2.06
C VAL A 154 0.68 19.95 0.95
N ASP A 155 0.00 21.09 1.00
CA ASP A 155 0.20 22.23 0.11
C ASP A 155 1.64 22.71 0.20
N GLU A 156 2.20 23.09 -0.96
CA GLU A 156 3.62 23.43 -1.07
C GLU A 156 4.08 24.48 -0.06
N ALA A 157 3.25 25.50 0.18
CA ALA A 157 3.53 26.59 1.09
C ALA A 157 3.74 26.15 2.56
N VAL A 158 3.17 25.02 3.00
CA VAL A 158 3.18 24.59 4.41
C VAL A 158 3.93 23.27 4.67
N ARG A 159 4.60 22.71 3.65
CA ARG A 159 5.32 21.41 3.74
C ARG A 159 6.42 21.33 4.80
N HIS A 160 6.85 22.47 5.33
CA HIS A 160 7.93 22.57 6.34
C HIS A 160 7.42 22.76 7.77
N LEU A 161 6.10 22.85 7.98
CA LEU A 161 5.48 23.13 9.27
C LEU A 161 5.06 21.86 10.05
N GLY A 162 5.48 20.67 9.59
CA GLY A 162 5.15 19.41 10.26
C GLY A 162 3.72 18.90 10.01
N LEU A 163 2.92 19.59 9.20
CA LEU A 163 1.53 19.22 8.90
C LEU A 163 1.40 17.78 8.39
N GLY A 164 2.29 17.34 7.50
CA GLY A 164 2.24 15.97 6.98
C GLY A 164 2.39 14.90 8.06
N ARG A 165 3.24 15.15 9.07
CA ARG A 165 3.38 14.23 10.22
C ARG A 165 2.11 14.24 11.05
N ALA A 166 1.52 15.41 11.26
CA ALA A 166 0.30 15.55 12.03
C ALA A 166 -0.90 14.87 11.35
N LEU A 167 -1.01 14.96 10.02
CA LEU A 167 -2.03 14.26 9.23
C LEU A 167 -1.82 12.72 9.26
N ALA A 168 -0.58 12.25 9.11
CA ALA A 168 -0.28 10.82 9.21
C ALA A 168 -0.57 10.26 10.62
N THR A 169 -0.30 11.03 11.67
CA THR A 169 -0.71 10.69 13.04
C THR A 169 -2.23 10.70 13.19
N ALA A 170 -2.92 11.70 12.65
CA ALA A 170 -4.38 11.78 12.69
C ALA A 170 -5.05 10.57 12.03
N ALA A 171 -4.48 10.04 10.95
CA ALA A 171 -4.96 8.80 10.34
C ALA A 171 -5.01 7.62 11.32
N ARG A 172 -4.06 7.53 12.26
CA ARG A 172 -4.05 6.51 13.31
C ARG A 172 -5.15 6.70 14.35
N HIS A 173 -5.60 7.94 14.58
CA HIS A 173 -6.73 8.23 15.46
C HIS A 173 -8.09 8.00 14.78
N LEU A 174 -8.14 8.12 13.44
CA LEU A 174 -9.38 8.04 12.66
C LEU A 174 -9.64 6.66 12.06
N THR A 175 -8.65 5.78 12.01
CA THR A 175 -8.84 4.42 11.50
C THR A 175 -9.89 3.67 12.32
N PRO A 176 -10.86 2.99 11.69
CA PRO A 176 -11.83 2.15 12.38
C PRO A 176 -11.26 0.78 12.77
N ASP A 177 -10.10 0.41 12.22
CA ASP A 177 -9.46 -0.89 12.46
C ASP A 177 -8.38 -0.78 13.55
N SER A 178 -7.81 -1.92 13.97
CA SER A 178 -6.70 -1.95 14.92
C SER A 178 -5.39 -1.35 14.38
N VAL A 179 -5.25 -1.29 13.05
CA VAL A 179 -4.08 -0.74 12.36
C VAL A 179 -4.50 0.12 11.18
N VAL A 180 -3.57 0.93 10.69
CA VAL A 180 -3.70 1.68 9.44
C VAL A 180 -2.43 1.52 8.61
N TRP A 181 -2.61 1.26 7.33
CA TRP A 181 -1.54 1.05 6.36
C TRP A 181 -1.26 2.32 5.57
N ALA A 182 -0.09 2.40 4.95
CA ALA A 182 0.19 3.46 3.98
C ALA A 182 1.26 3.01 2.99
N GLN A 183 1.19 3.53 1.77
CA GLN A 183 2.12 3.27 0.69
C GLN A 183 2.91 4.54 0.35
N GLN A 184 4.22 4.42 0.26
CA GLN A 184 5.08 5.52 -0.18
C GLN A 184 6.10 5.04 -1.20
N SER A 185 6.16 5.68 -2.35
CA SER A 185 7.24 5.45 -3.30
C SER A 185 8.59 5.74 -2.61
N PRO A 186 9.57 4.82 -2.65
CA PRO A 186 10.87 5.03 -2.01
C PRO A 186 11.60 6.29 -2.48
N GLY A 187 11.35 6.74 -3.73
CA GLY A 187 11.88 8.00 -4.25
C GLY A 187 11.32 9.25 -3.57
N ASN A 188 10.14 9.15 -2.95
CA ASN A 188 9.57 10.20 -2.11
C ASN A 188 10.06 10.05 -0.66
N ALA A 189 11.36 10.25 -0.47
CA ALA A 189 12.01 10.14 0.84
C ALA A 189 11.40 11.06 1.91
N ARG A 190 10.81 12.19 1.50
CA ARG A 190 10.06 13.08 2.40
C ARG A 190 8.85 12.35 2.98
N SER A 191 8.00 11.76 2.13
CA SER A 191 6.83 11.01 2.57
C SER A 191 7.21 9.82 3.44
N VAL A 192 8.24 9.06 3.05
CA VAL A 192 8.75 7.93 3.85
C VAL A 192 9.11 8.39 5.27
N ARG A 193 9.91 9.47 5.40
CA ARG A 193 10.30 10.02 6.70
C ARG A 193 9.10 10.57 7.48
N THR A 194 8.13 11.18 6.81
CA THR A 194 6.91 11.71 7.43
C THR A 194 6.09 10.60 8.10
N PHE A 195 5.82 9.50 7.38
CA PHE A 195 5.06 8.37 7.93
C PHE A 195 5.85 7.64 9.02
N GLN A 196 7.15 7.43 8.84
CA GLN A 196 8.00 6.88 9.91
C GLN A 196 7.97 7.72 11.19
N ALA A 197 8.07 9.05 11.07
CA ALA A 197 7.97 9.96 12.21
C ALA A 197 6.57 9.98 12.87
N ALA A 198 5.54 9.55 12.15
CA ALA A 198 4.18 9.35 12.66
C ALA A 198 3.96 7.95 13.27
N GLY A 199 4.99 7.09 13.29
CA GLY A 199 4.95 5.76 13.90
C GLY A 199 4.64 4.61 12.93
N TYR A 200 4.67 4.85 11.63
CA TYR A 200 4.49 3.80 10.63
C TYR A 200 5.79 3.03 10.43
N ARG A 201 5.73 1.71 10.57
CA ARG A 201 6.86 0.79 10.43
C ARG A 201 6.84 0.09 9.07
N PRO A 202 8.00 -0.09 8.40
CA PRO A 202 8.11 -0.87 7.16
C PRO A 202 7.59 -2.30 7.29
N VAL A 203 6.95 -2.81 6.23
CA VAL A 203 6.43 -4.18 6.16
C VAL A 203 6.94 -4.93 4.93
N ALA A 204 6.75 -4.36 3.74
CA ALA A 204 7.07 -5.01 2.47
C ALA A 204 7.29 -3.96 1.38
N SER A 205 7.82 -4.39 0.24
CA SER A 205 7.64 -3.66 -1.02
C SER A 205 6.35 -4.14 -1.69
N GLU A 206 5.61 -3.25 -2.32
CA GLU A 206 4.38 -3.59 -3.03
C GLU A 206 4.38 -3.05 -4.46
N ALA A 207 4.13 -3.94 -5.42
CA ALA A 207 3.81 -3.61 -6.79
C ALA A 207 2.31 -3.85 -7.01
N LEU A 208 1.52 -2.77 -6.97
CA LEU A 208 0.06 -2.83 -7.18
C LEU A 208 -0.28 -2.77 -8.67
N LEU A 209 -1.02 -3.76 -9.15
CA LEU A 209 -1.46 -3.89 -10.54
C LEU A 209 -2.94 -3.53 -10.65
N THR A 210 -3.20 -2.39 -11.27
CA THR A 210 -4.55 -1.88 -11.52
C THR A 210 -5.09 -2.32 -12.88
N ALA A 211 -6.40 -2.55 -12.94
CA ALA A 211 -7.10 -2.68 -14.20
C ALA A 211 -6.93 -1.39 -15.05
N PRO A 212 -7.01 -1.49 -16.40
CA PRO A 212 -6.86 -0.34 -17.32
C PRO A 212 -7.74 0.86 -16.97
#